data_AF-X1BUC8-F1
#
_entry.id   AF-X1BUC8-F1
#
_cell.length_a   1.000
_cell.length_b   1.000
_cell.length_c   1.000
_cell.angle_alpha   90.00
_cell.angle_beta   90.00
_cell.angle_gamma   90.00
#
_symmetry.space_group_name_H-M   'P 1'
#
loop_
_entity.id
_entity.type
_entity.pdbx_description
1 polymer ?
#
loop_
_entity_poly.entity_id
_entity_poly.type
_entity_poly.pdbx_seq_one_letter_code
_entity_poly.pdbx_strand_id
1 'polypeptide(L)'
;MTDRLVFLGEIERKNDFEAKKPIGKVIKDDFEEDDYSIDDSALAYRSSKGLVIITGCSHSGICNIVEYAKKICKDDRIIDIVGGFHLLNP
;
A
#
# COMPACT_ATOMS: atom_id res chain seq x y z
N MET A 1 19.85 -1.93 2.29
CA MET A 1 18.96 -1.11 1.43
C MET A 1 19.68 0.19 1.11
N THR A 2 19.42 0.82 -0.03
CA THR A 2 20.03 2.13 -0.37
C THR A 2 19.22 3.26 0.26
N ASP A 3 19.83 4.43 0.49
CA ASP A 3 19.14 5.61 1.06
C ASP A 3 17.97 6.13 0.20
N ARG A 4 17.84 5.63 -1.03
CA ARG A 4 16.79 6.01 -1.99
C ARG A 4 15.63 5.04 -2.04
N LEU A 5 15.73 3.87 -1.42
CA LEU A 5 14.64 2.88 -1.42
C LEU A 5 14.07 2.75 -0.01
N VAL A 6 12.79 3.06 0.13
CA VAL A 6 12.07 3.05 1.40
C VAL A 6 11.05 1.93 1.39
N PHE A 7 11.11 1.06 2.39
CA PHE A 7 10.03 0.12 2.68
C PHE A 7 8.98 0.83 3.54
N LEU A 8 7.72 0.84 3.09
CA LEU A 8 6.66 1.58 3.77
C LEU A 8 6.15 0.84 5.02
N GLY A 9 6.29 -0.48 5.08
CA GLY A 9 5.67 -1.28 6.15
C GLY A 9 4.15 -1.29 6.00
N GLU A 10 3.45 -1.48 7.11
CA GLU A 10 1.98 -1.46 7.14
C GLU A 10 1.43 -0.10 6.65
N ILE A 11 0.50 -0.16 5.70
CA ILE A 11 -0.10 1.02 5.09
C ILE A 11 -1.30 1.51 5.90
N GLU A 12 -1.25 2.77 6.30
CA GLU A 12 -2.35 3.46 6.97
C GLU A 12 -3.56 3.62 6.01
N ARG A 13 -4.70 3.00 6.34
CA ARG A 13 -5.94 3.07 5.54
C ARG A 13 -6.84 4.22 6.01
N LYS A 14 -6.72 5.40 5.39
CA LYS A 14 -7.40 6.64 5.82
C LYS A 14 -8.65 7.00 5.04
N ASN A 15 -8.73 6.61 3.78
CA ASN A 15 -9.91 6.92 2.98
C ASN A 15 -11.10 6.00 3.32
N ASP A 16 -12.27 6.40 2.84
CA ASP A 16 -13.55 5.72 3.05
C ASP A 16 -14.01 4.89 1.84
N PHE A 17 -13.28 4.91 0.72
CA PHE A 17 -13.73 4.33 -0.55
C PHE A 17 -13.00 3.07 -1.02
N GLU A 18 -11.80 2.76 -0.54
CA GLU A 18 -11.03 1.54 -0.92
C GLU A 18 -10.70 0.67 0.29
N ALA A 19 -10.28 -0.58 0.04
CA ALA A 19 -9.89 -1.56 1.06
C ALA A 19 -10.96 -1.80 2.15
N LYS A 20 -12.24 -1.78 1.75
CA LYS A 20 -13.40 -1.96 2.67
C LYS A 20 -13.91 -3.38 2.76
N LYS A 21 -13.49 -4.26 1.86
CA LYS A 21 -13.88 -5.66 1.84
C LYS A 21 -12.70 -6.54 2.23
N PRO A 22 -12.95 -7.66 2.91
CA PRO A 22 -11.90 -8.65 3.14
C PRO A 22 -11.49 -9.28 1.82
N ILE A 23 -10.20 -9.60 1.71
CA ILE A 23 -9.65 -10.37 0.58
C ILE A 23 -9.88 -11.88 0.74
N GLY A 24 -10.24 -12.31 1.95
CA GLY A 24 -10.43 -13.70 2.28
C GLY A 24 -10.76 -13.91 3.75
N LYS A 25 -10.39 -15.09 4.24
CA LYS A 25 -10.63 -15.54 5.61
C LYS A 25 -9.33 -16.09 6.19
N VAL A 26 -9.10 -15.86 7.47
CA VAL A 26 -7.96 -16.39 8.23
C VAL A 26 -8.48 -17.12 9.46
N ILE A 27 -7.79 -18.19 9.85
CA ILE A 27 -8.08 -18.90 11.10
C ILE A 27 -7.13 -18.37 12.18
N LYS A 28 -7.70 -17.84 13.27
CA LYS A 28 -6.98 -17.46 14.48
C LYS A 28 -7.61 -18.14 15.68
N ASP A 29 -6.81 -18.84 16.46
CA ASP A 29 -7.25 -19.53 17.69
C ASP A 29 -8.50 -20.40 17.47
N ASP A 30 -8.54 -21.15 16.36
CA ASP A 30 -9.64 -21.99 15.89
C ASP A 30 -10.93 -21.25 15.43
N PHE A 31 -10.89 -19.92 15.32
CA PHE A 31 -11.98 -19.10 14.78
C PHE A 31 -11.66 -18.53 13.40
N GLU A 32 -12.66 -18.51 12.52
CA GLU A 32 -12.55 -17.89 11.21
C GLU A 32 -12.87 -16.38 11.30
N GLU A 33 -11.92 -15.55 10.89
CA GLU A 33 -12.02 -14.09 10.83
C GLU A 33 -11.87 -13.59 9.38
N ASP A 34 -12.42 -12.41 9.11
CA ASP A 34 -12.18 -11.69 7.86
C ASP A 34 -10.70 -11.27 7.74
N ASP A 35 -10.07 -11.61 6.61
CA ASP A 35 -8.70 -11.20 6.31
C ASP A 35 -8.68 -9.97 5.41
N TYR A 36 -8.08 -8.90 5.91
CA TYR A 36 -7.91 -7.63 5.19
C TYR A 36 -6.45 -7.41 4.72
N SER A 37 -5.56 -8.40 4.89
CA SER A 37 -4.12 -8.32 4.64
C SER A 37 -3.53 -7.04 5.22
N ILE A 38 -3.64 -6.90 6.55
CA ILE A 38 -3.20 -5.69 7.25
C ILE A 38 -1.72 -5.39 6.99
N ASP A 39 -0.92 -6.44 6.75
CA ASP A 39 0.49 -6.43 6.40
C ASP A 39 0.82 -5.98 4.95
N ASP A 40 -0.17 -5.66 4.12
CA ASP A 40 0.04 -5.15 2.77
C ASP A 40 0.95 -3.91 2.78
N SER A 41 1.90 -3.87 1.84
CA SER A 41 2.97 -2.89 1.82
C SER A 41 3.44 -2.56 0.40
N ALA A 42 4.27 -1.54 0.30
CA ALA A 42 4.89 -1.10 -0.93
C ALA A 42 6.29 -0.54 -0.69
N LEU A 43 7.04 -0.35 -1.78
CA LEU A 43 8.31 0.36 -1.79
C LEU A 43 8.13 1.74 -2.40
N ALA A 44 8.88 2.72 -1.90
CA ALA A 44 9.01 4.03 -2.51
C ALA A 44 10.47 4.26 -2.91
N TYR A 45 10.72 4.53 -4.19
CA TYR A 45 12.00 4.98 -4.68
C TYR A 45 12.04 6.51 -4.77
N ARG A 46 12.97 7.12 -4.05
CA ARG A 46 13.20 8.57 -3.99
C ARG A 46 14.15 8.99 -5.10
N SER A 47 13.60 9.53 -6.19
CA SER A 47 14.37 10.18 -7.24
C SER A 47 14.46 11.70 -7.00
N SER A 48 15.34 12.38 -7.73
CA SER A 48 15.39 13.85 -7.70
C SER A 48 14.13 14.52 -8.28
N LYS A 49 13.37 13.80 -9.11
CA LYS A 49 12.14 14.31 -9.77
C LYS A 49 10.87 14.05 -8.96
N GLY A 50 10.94 13.16 -7.97
CA GLY A 50 9.80 12.71 -7.15
C GLY A 50 9.86 11.21 -6.85
N LEU A 51 8.79 10.68 -6.30
CA LEU A 51 8.64 9.29 -5.88
C LEU A 51 8.17 8.40 -7.03
N VAL A 52 8.81 7.22 -7.14
CA VAL A 52 8.26 6.08 -7.86
C VAL A 52 7.73 5.10 -6.82
N ILE A 53 6.45 4.78 -6.87
CA ILE A 53 5.83 3.81 -5.96
C ILE A 53 5.84 2.45 -6.65
N ILE A 54 6.32 1.43 -5.95
CA ILE A 54 6.34 0.05 -6.42
C ILE A 54 5.45 -0.78 -5.49
N THR A 55 4.36 -1.30 -6.03
CA THR A 55 3.34 -2.02 -5.26
C THR A 55 3.22 -3.47 -5.72
N GLY A 56 2.80 -4.35 -4.81
CA GLY A 56 2.39 -5.71 -5.12
C GLY A 56 1.00 -5.71 -5.77
N CYS A 57 -0.03 -5.99 -4.98
CA CYS A 57 -1.43 -5.96 -5.43
C CYS A 57 -2.22 -4.74 -4.95
N SER A 58 -1.77 -4.01 -3.92
CA SER A 58 -2.47 -2.85 -3.34
C SER A 58 -3.79 -3.19 -2.65
N HIS A 59 -3.82 -4.22 -1.79
CA HIS A 59 -5.00 -4.56 -0.99
C HIS A 59 -5.32 -3.50 0.07
N SER A 60 -4.34 -2.73 0.54
CA SER A 60 -4.57 -1.53 1.35
C SER A 60 -5.17 -0.38 0.55
N GLY A 61 -5.30 -0.52 -0.77
CA GLY A 61 -5.77 0.50 -1.69
C GLY A 61 -4.63 1.38 -2.19
N ILE A 62 -4.61 1.66 -3.50
CA ILE A 62 -3.52 2.40 -4.14
C ILE A 62 -3.47 3.86 -3.68
N CYS A 63 -4.62 4.47 -3.38
CA CYS A 63 -4.65 5.85 -2.90
C CYS A 63 -4.07 5.96 -1.47
N ASN A 64 -4.36 5.02 -0.59
CA ASN A 64 -3.78 4.93 0.75
C ASN A 64 -2.27 4.73 0.66
N ILE A 65 -1.79 3.86 -0.23
CA ILE A 65 -0.36 3.66 -0.47
C ILE A 65 0.31 4.98 -0.91
N VAL A 66 -0.30 5.69 -1.86
CA VAL A 66 0.23 6.96 -2.37
C VAL A 66 0.32 8.00 -1.25
N GLU A 67 -0.76 8.23 -0.51
CA GLU A 67 -0.78 9.22 0.57
C GLU A 67 0.19 8.85 1.71
N TYR A 68 0.31 7.56 2.01
CA TYR A 68 1.26 7.08 2.99
C TYR A 68 2.71 7.24 2.52
N ALA A 69 3.01 6.95 1.25
CA ALA A 69 4.34 7.16 0.67
C ALA A 69 4.77 8.64 0.71
N LYS A 70 3.86 9.57 0.38
CA LYS A 70 4.09 11.02 0.49
C LYS A 70 4.42 11.42 1.92
N LYS A 71 3.62 10.96 2.89
CA LYS A 71 3.83 11.21 4.33
C LYS A 71 5.19 10.71 4.82
N ILE A 72 5.57 9.48 4.48
CA ILE A 72 6.83 8.86 4.93
C ILE A 72 8.04 9.50 4.24
N CYS A 73 7.96 9.76 2.94
CA CYS A 73 9.08 10.30 2.17
C CYS A 73 9.20 11.84 2.25
N LYS A 74 8.17 12.52 2.77
CA LYS A 74 8.05 13.99 2.81
C LYS A 74 8.22 14.63 1.42
N ASP A 75 7.60 14.03 0.41
CA ASP A 75 7.62 14.49 -0.99
C ASP A 75 6.28 14.18 -1.65
N ASP A 76 5.57 15.21 -2.11
CA ASP A 76 4.24 15.07 -2.70
C ASP A 76 4.28 14.73 -4.19
N ARG A 77 5.46 14.80 -4.82
CA ARG A 77 5.62 14.57 -6.26
C ARG A 77 5.67 13.07 -6.53
N ILE A 78 4.59 12.53 -7.07
CA ILE A 78 4.58 11.16 -7.61
C ILE A 78 4.88 11.26 -9.11
N ILE A 79 5.94 10.59 -9.56
CA ILE A 79 6.34 10.59 -10.97
C ILE A 79 5.95 9.30 -11.69
N ASP A 80 5.77 8.20 -10.96
CA ASP A 80 5.35 6.92 -11.51
C ASP A 80 4.81 5.98 -10.41
N ILE A 81 3.97 5.03 -10.82
CA ILE A 81 3.45 3.96 -9.96
C ILE A 81 3.48 2.66 -10.77
N VAL A 82 4.21 1.66 -10.27
CA VAL A 82 4.42 0.38 -10.95
C VAL A 82 3.94 -0.76 -10.06
N GLY A 83 3.04 -1.60 -10.58
CA GLY A 83 2.54 -2.78 -9.87
C GLY A 83 1.07 -3.08 -10.14
N GLY A 84 0.49 -3.96 -9.32
CA GLY A 84 -0.93 -4.27 -9.33
C GLY A 84 -1.71 -3.34 -8.40
N PHE A 85 -2.91 -2.95 -8.83
CA PHE A 85 -3.78 -1.99 -8.11
C PHE A 85 -5.09 -2.60 -7.58
N HIS A 86 -5.29 -3.91 -7.77
CA HIS A 86 -6.49 -4.64 -7.36
C HIS A 86 -7.83 -4.00 -7.79
N LEU A 87 -7.88 -3.33 -8.95
CA LEU A 87 -9.07 -2.56 -9.38
C LEU A 87 -10.20 -3.42 -9.97
N LEU A 88 -9.93 -4.69 -10.29
CA LEU A 88 -10.94 -5.62 -10.77
C LEU A 88 -11.46 -6.43 -9.57
N ASN A 89 -12.72 -6.19 -9.21
CA ASN A 89 -13.38 -6.74 -8.02
C ASN A 89 -12.71 -6.38 -6.67
N PRO A 90 -12.53 -5.08 -6.38
CA PRO A 90 -12.00 -4.59 -5.11
C PRO A 90 -12.97 -4.70 -3.92
#